data_AF-A0A942API1-F1
#
_entry.id   AF-A0A942API1-F1
#
_cell.length_a   1.000
_cell.length_b   1.000
_cell.length_c   1.000
_cell.angle_alpha   90.00
_cell.angle_beta   90.00
_cell.angle_gamma   90.00
#
_symmetry.space_group_name_H-M   'P 1'
#
loop_
_entity.id
_entity.type
_entity.pdbx_description
1 polymer ?
#
loop_
_entity_poly.entity_id
_entity_poly.type
_entity_poly.pdbx_seq_one_letter_code
_entity_poly.pdbx_strand_id
1 'polypeptide(L)' 'MLNEEICKLRDELNNSITSGKDYNEIYEISTELDRLIAMYYRKSIKDGTKRKRRTREKLFSIVIA' A
#
# COMPACT_ATOMS: atom_id res chain seq x y z
N MET A 1 1.17 -3.78 10.22
CA MET A 1 1.83 -3.35 8.96
C MET A 1 0.78 -3.03 7.91
N LEU A 2 1.02 -2.08 6.99
CA LEU A 2 0.07 -1.73 5.90
C LEU A 2 -0.47 -2.98 5.15
N ASN A 3 0.38 -3.98 4.94
CA ASN A 3 -0.03 -5.23 4.29
C ASN A 3 -1.00 -6.07 5.14
N GLU A 4 -0.84 -6.07 6.47
CA GLU A 4 -1.73 -6.79 7.38
C GLU A 4 -3.09 -6.11 7.49
N GLU A 5 -3.12 -4.77 7.46
CA GLU A 5 -4.37 -3.99 7.45
C GLU A 5 -5.15 -4.22 6.16
N ILE A 6 -4.47 -4.25 5.01
CA ILE A 6 -5.08 -4.62 3.72
C ILE A 6 -5.70 -6.03 3.79
N CYS A 7 -4.99 -7.01 4.35
CA CYS A 7 -5.52 -8.37 4.49
C CYS A 7 -6.75 -8.42 5.39
N LYS A 8 -6.71 -7.78 6.56
CA LYS A 8 -7.86 -7.75 7.50
C LYS A 8 -9.09 -7.12 6.86
N LEU A 9 -8.92 -5.97 6.21
CA LEU A 9 -10.02 -5.23 5.62
C LEU A 9 -10.59 -5.95 4.38
N ARG A 10 -9.77 -6.67 3.62
CA ARG A 10 -10.22 -7.57 2.56
C ARG A 10 -11.10 -8.69 3.12
N ASP A 11 -10.67 -9.32 4.20
CA ASP A 11 -11.43 -10.42 4.81
C ASP A 11 -12.75 -9.90 5.39
N GLU A 12 -12.77 -8.70 5.97
CA GLU A 12 -13.98 -8.01 6.42
C GLU A 12 -14.93 -7.65 5.27
N LEU A 13 -14.41 -7.16 4.15
CA LEU A 13 -15.20 -6.92 2.94
C LEU A 13 -15.84 -8.21 2.43
N ASN A 14 -15.05 -9.28 2.32
CA ASN A 14 -15.55 -10.59 1.90
C ASN A 14 -16.63 -11.11 2.83
N ASN A 15 -16.43 -11.00 4.15
CA ASN A 15 -17.43 -11.39 5.14
C ASN A 15 -18.71 -10.55 5.03
N SER A 16 -18.59 -9.25 4.75
CA SER A 16 -19.75 -8.36 4.59
C SER A 16 -20.56 -8.69 3.34
N ILE A 17 -19.88 -9.07 2.25
CA ILE A 17 -20.53 -9.55 1.02
C ILE A 17 -21.22 -10.91 1.26
N THR A 18 -20.54 -11.86 1.89
CA THR A 18 -21.09 -13.22 2.10
C THR A 18 -22.22 -13.25 3.12
N SER A 19 -22.19 -12.37 4.12
CA SER A 19 -23.29 -12.23 5.09
C SER A 19 -24.46 -11.38 4.58
N GLY A 20 -24.35 -10.82 3.36
CA GLY A 20 -25.43 -10.05 2.74
C GLY A 20 -25.70 -8.72 3.44
N LYS A 21 -24.66 -8.06 3.95
CA LYS A 21 -24.79 -6.73 4.55
C LYS A 21 -25.23 -5.68 3.53
N ASP A 22 -25.66 -4.53 4.04
CA ASP A 22 -26.09 -3.41 3.21
C ASP A 22 -24.99 -2.94 2.26
N TYR A 23 -25.41 -2.56 1.06
CA TYR A 23 -24.52 -2.06 0.02
C TYR A 23 -23.66 -0.88 0.50
N ASN A 24 -24.22 0.02 1.29
CA ASN A 24 -23.49 1.19 1.81
C ASN A 24 -22.31 0.78 2.69
N GLU A 25 -22.49 -0.24 3.53
CA GLU A 25 -21.43 -0.77 4.39
C GLU A 25 -20.34 -1.47 3.55
N ILE A 26 -20.74 -2.32 2.61
CA ILE A 26 -19.83 -2.98 1.66
C ILE A 26 -19.03 -1.94 0.86
N TYR A 27 -19.71 -0.88 0.39
CA TYR A 27 -19.10 0.19 -0.38
C TYR A 27 -18.07 0.97 0.45
N GLU A 28 -18.41 1.34 1.69
CA GLU A 28 -17.49 2.04 2.57
C GLU A 28 -16.21 1.24 2.80
N ILE A 29 -16.34 -0.04 3.16
CA ILE A 29 -15.20 -0.95 3.36
C ILE A 29 -14.37 -1.08 2.07
N SER A 30 -15.02 -1.22 0.91
CA SER A 30 -14.34 -1.29 -0.39
C SER A 30 -13.51 -0.03 -0.67
N THR A 31 -14.07 1.16 -0.42
CA THR A 31 -13.34 2.41 -0.67
C THR A 31 -12.15 2.58 0.25
N GLU A 32 -12.25 2.11 1.50
CA GLU A 32 -11.14 2.18 2.44
C GLU A 32 -10.02 1.18 2.09
N LEU A 33 -10.39 0.00 1.61
CA LEU A 33 -9.43 -0.98 1.09
C LEU A 33 -8.62 -0.43 -0.08
N ASP A 34 -9.28 0.25 -1.02
CA ASP A 34 -8.60 0.89 -2.16
C ASP A 34 -7.61 1.98 -1.71
N ARG A 35 -7.96 2.76 -0.67
CA ARG A 35 -7.06 3.77 -0.10
C ARG A 35 -5.79 3.13 0.49
N LEU A 36 -5.94 2.05 1.25
CA LEU A 36 -4.80 1.33 1.83
C LEU A 36 -3.89 0.73 0.76
N ILE A 37 -4.46 0.14 -0.29
CA ILE A 37 -3.72 -0.39 -1.44
C ILE A 37 -2.95 0.74 -2.15
N ALA A 38 -3.60 1.87 -2.42
CA ALA A 38 -2.94 3.03 -3.03
C ALA A 38 -1.77 3.54 -2.17
N MET A 39 -1.95 3.59 -0.84
CA MET A 39 -0.88 3.97 0.10
C MET A 39 0.29 2.98 0.07
N TYR A 40 0.02 1.68 0.01
CA TYR A 40 1.04 0.63 -0.08
C TYR A 40 1.92 0.82 -1.32
N TYR A 41 1.32 0.97 -2.51
CA TYR A 41 2.08 1.21 -3.74
C TYR A 41 2.81 2.56 -3.73
N ARG A 42 2.20 3.61 -3.17
CA ARG A 42 2.88 4.91 -3.05
C ARG A 42 4.13 4.81 -2.18
N LYS A 43 4.06 4.04 -1.10
CA LYS A 43 5.20 3.80 -0.20
C LYS A 43 6.30 3.00 -0.90
N SER A 44 5.96 1.91 -1.59
CA SER A 44 6.93 1.08 -2.29
C SER A 44 7.68 1.85 -3.38
N ILE A 45 6.98 2.73 -4.12
CA ILE A 45 7.60 3.61 -5.12
C ILE A 45 8.56 4.61 -4.45
N LYS A 46 8.16 5.26 -3.35
CA LYS A 46 9.03 6.19 -2.61
C LYS A 46 10.28 5.53 -2.05
N ASP A 47 10.16 4.29 -1.56
CA ASP A 47 11.30 3.56 -1.03
C ASP A 47 12.28 3.14 -2.14
N GLY A 48 11.76 2.78 -3.31
CA GLY A 48 12.55 2.52 -4.51
C GLY A 48 13.33 3.74 -5.03
N THR A 49 12.71 4.92 -5.04
CA THR A 49 13.39 6.16 -5.48
C THR A 49 14.48 6.60 -4.50
N LYS A 50 14.23 6.50 -3.19
CA LYS A 50 15.24 6.75 -2.15
C LYS A 50 16.45 5.82 -2.27
N ARG A 51 16.23 4.55 -2.65
CA ARG A 51 17.31 3.58 -2.86
C ARG A 51 18.17 3.95 -4.07
N LYS A 52 17.55 4.28 -5.21
CA LYS A 52 18.27 4.72 -6.43
C LYS A 52 19.12 5.97 -6.18
N ARG A 53 18.58 6.96 -5.45
CA ARG A 53 19.32 8.17 -5.10
C ARG A 53 20.57 7.86 -4.26
N ARG A 54 20.43 7.06 -3.19
CA ARG A 54 21.57 6.62 -2.36
C ARG A 54 22.64 5.88 -3.15
N THR A 55 22.24 5.01 -4.10
CA THR A 55 23.20 4.31 -4.96
C THR A 55 23.93 5.28 -5.90
N ARG A 56 23.25 6.26 -6.49
CA ARG A 56 23.88 7.29 -7.33
C ARG A 56 24.83 8.18 -6.54
N GLU A 57 24.44 8.63 -5.35
CA GLU A 57 25.29 9.43 -4.46
C GLU A 57 26.57 8.66 -4.08
N LYS A 58 26.45 7.36 -3.73
CA LYS A 58 27.60 6.50 -3.47
C LYS A 58 28.52 6.33 -4.68
N LEU A 59 27.96 6.07 -5.86
CA LEU A 59 28.73 5.98 -7.11
C LEU A 59 29.46 7.28 -7.42
N PHE A 60 28.79 8.43 -7.25
CA PHE A 60 29.39 9.74 -7.50
C PHE A 60 30.57 10.01 -6.55
N SER A 61 30.44 9.68 -5.25
CA SER A 61 31.54 9.82 -4.29
C SER A 61 32.75 8.93 -4.61
N ILE A 62 32.55 7.77 -5.25
CA ILE A 62 33.65 6.88 -5.65
C ILE A 62 34.38 7.45 -6.87
N VAL A 63 33.67 8.06 -7.82
CA VAL A 63 34.26 8.56 -9.08
C VAL A 63 35.10 9.83 -8.89
N ILE A 64 34.85 10.61 -7.83
CA ILE A 64 35.57 11.85 -7.53
C ILE A 64 36.73 11.63 -6.53
N ALA A 65 36.83 10.44 -5.93
CA ALA A 65 37.95 10.05 -5.07
C ALA A 65 39.11 9.46 -5.90
#